data_AF-A0A4C1YC60-F1
#
_entry.id   AF-A0A4C1YC60-F1
#
_cell.length_a   1.000
_cell.length_b   1.000
_cell.length_c   1.000
_cell.angle_alpha   90.00
_cell.angle_beta   90.00
_cell.angle_gamma   90.00
#
_symmetry.space_group_name_H-M   'P 1'
#
loop_
_entity.id
_entity.type
_entity.pdbx_description
1 polymer ?
#
loop_
_entity_poly.entity_id
_entity_poly.type
_entity_poly.pdbx_seq_one_letter_code
_entity_poly.pdbx_strand_id
1 'polypeptide(L)'
;MDINIEKRGRRVKRTMPGESAHYAGLSIQEEICRSMYECIGRFIQELSARYGAMKQINNIFQIIETKFMLEASDDALAVAIENLVQIYGEFDKEQVSQEIKSHKRARKGKRSDGRRRAFRGLRCDPLNKKLKPERRTANQFPE
;
A
#
# COMPACT_ATOMS: atom_id res chain seq x y z
N MET A 1 100.26 2.47 7.79
CA MET A 1 99.37 3.59 7.43
C MET A 1 98.03 3.28 8.06
N ASP A 2 97.69 3.96 9.15
CA ASP A 2 96.48 3.70 9.93
C ASP A 2 95.32 4.56 9.42
N ILE A 3 94.21 3.91 9.07
CA ILE A 3 92.99 4.58 8.61
C ILE A 3 92.08 4.78 9.84
N ASN A 4 91.87 6.03 10.26
CA ASN A 4 90.93 6.37 11.32
C ASN A 4 89.48 6.27 10.79
N ILE A 5 88.74 5.26 11.24
CA ILE A 5 87.31 5.12 10.94
C ILE A 5 86.52 5.89 11.99
N GLU A 6 86.08 7.11 11.64
CA GLU A 6 85.16 7.88 12.48
C GLU A 6 83.85 7.12 12.70
N LYS A 7 83.45 6.97 13.97
CA LYS A 7 82.16 6.41 14.37
C LYS A 7 81.05 7.40 14.01
N ARG A 8 80.60 7.36 12.75
CA ARG A 8 79.45 8.13 12.27
C ARG A 8 78.21 7.67 13.06
N GLY A 9 77.77 8.51 14.00
CA GLY A 9 76.64 8.21 14.88
C GLY A 9 75.41 7.76 14.08
N ARG A 10 74.79 6.64 14.50
CA ARG A 10 73.51 6.20 13.93
C ARG A 10 72.50 7.32 14.11
N ARG A 11 72.12 7.97 13.01
CA ARG A 11 71.02 8.93 12.97
C ARG A 11 69.74 8.18 13.32
N VAL A 12 69.31 8.25 14.57
CA VAL A 12 67.97 7.81 14.98
C VAL A 12 66.99 8.60 14.13
N LYS A 13 66.29 7.93 13.21
CA LYS A 13 65.18 8.53 12.47
C LYS A 13 64.15 8.95 13.51
N ARG A 14 63.99 10.26 13.72
CA ARG A 14 62.85 10.80 14.46
C ARG A 14 61.63 10.57 13.57
N THR A 15 60.76 9.66 13.99
CA THR A 15 59.42 9.53 13.41
C THR A 15 58.69 10.85 13.64
N MET A 16 58.21 11.47 12.57
CA MET A 16 57.55 12.78 12.67
C MET A 16 56.19 12.63 13.36
N PRO A 17 55.75 13.57 14.21
CA PRO A 17 54.38 13.58 14.73
C PRO A 17 53.43 13.80 13.55
N GLY A 18 52.88 12.71 13.00
CA GLY A 18 52.09 12.71 11.77
C GLY A 18 52.40 11.54 10.82
N GLU A 19 53.58 10.91 10.91
CA GLU A 19 53.90 9.71 10.10
C GLU A 19 53.05 8.49 10.49
N SER A 20 52.53 8.45 11.72
CA SER A 20 51.55 7.46 12.18
C SER A 20 50.10 7.81 11.85
N ALA A 21 49.81 8.99 11.30
CA ALA A 21 48.43 9.43 11.04
C ALA A 21 47.83 8.79 9.79
N HIS A 22 48.67 8.47 8.79
CA HIS A 22 48.24 7.76 7.57
C HIS A 22 48.17 6.23 7.75
N TYR A 23 48.76 5.69 8.83
CA TYR A 23 48.72 4.28 9.20
C TYR A 23 47.74 3.97 10.34
N ALA A 24 47.01 4.96 10.83
CA ALA A 24 45.81 4.68 11.61
C ALA A 24 44.74 4.17 10.64
N GLY A 25 44.90 2.92 10.19
CA GLY A 25 43.77 2.15 9.71
C GLY A 25 42.67 2.25 10.77
N LEU A 26 41.43 2.33 10.32
CA LEU A 26 40.27 2.26 11.20
C LEU A 26 40.51 1.12 12.19
N SER A 27 40.25 1.36 13.47
CA SER A 27 40.30 0.26 14.42
C SER A 27 39.39 -0.87 13.92
N ILE A 28 39.69 -2.12 14.26
CA ILE A 28 38.87 -3.28 13.86
C ILE A 28 37.38 -3.01 14.16
N GLN A 29 37.09 -2.32 15.26
CA GLN A 29 35.74 -1.93 15.64
C GLN A 29 35.12 -0.90 14.68
N GLU A 30 35.89 0.10 14.24
CA GLU A 30 35.42 1.09 13.26
C GLU A 30 35.24 0.48 11.86
N GLU A 31 36.08 -0.46 11.44
CA GLU A 31 35.89 -1.21 10.19
C GLU A 31 34.63 -2.08 10.24
N ILE A 32 34.38 -2.75 11.38
CA ILE A 32 33.15 -3.51 11.61
C ILE A 32 31.94 -2.58 11.56
N CYS A 33 31.97 -1.45 12.27
CA CYS A 33 30.88 -0.47 12.24
C CYS A 33 30.63 0.03 10.82
N ARG A 34 31.67 0.42 10.08
CA ARG A 34 31.56 0.86 8.69
C ARG A 34 30.93 -0.22 7.80
N SER A 35 31.42 -1.45 7.89
CA SER A 35 30.90 -2.59 7.13
C SER A 35 29.42 -2.86 7.46
N MET A 36 29.05 -2.79 8.73
CA MET A 36 27.66 -2.92 9.18
C MET A 36 26.77 -1.81 8.62
N TYR A 37 27.21 -0.54 8.67
CA TYR A 37 26.44 0.57 8.13
C TYR A 37 26.29 0.49 6.61
N GLU A 38 27.34 0.07 5.89
CA GLU A 38 27.25 -0.17 4.45
C GLU A 38 26.27 -1.30 4.13
N CYS A 39 26.27 -2.38 4.91
CA CYS A 39 25.33 -3.50 4.76
C CYS A 39 23.88 -3.05 5.01
N ILE A 40 23.64 -2.32 6.10
CA ILE A 40 22.32 -1.76 6.43
C ILE A 40 21.86 -0.78 5.36
N GLY A 41 22.75 0.09 4.87
CA GLY A 41 22.44 1.05 3.81
C GLY A 41 21.98 0.34 2.53
N ARG A 42 22.72 -0.70 2.10
CA ARG A 42 22.33 -1.53 0.95
C ARG A 42 21.00 -2.25 1.18
N PHE A 43 20.77 -2.75 2.39
CA PHE A 43 19.52 -3.43 2.75
C PHE A 43 18.31 -2.48 2.70
N ILE A 44 18.44 -1.26 3.23
CA ILE A 44 17.40 -0.23 3.18
C ILE A 44 17.10 0.15 1.72
N GLN A 45 18.14 0.30 0.90
CA GLN A 45 17.97 0.62 -0.51
C GLN A 45 17.22 -0.49 -1.25
N GLU A 46 17.60 -1.75 -1.03
CA GLU A 46 16.95 -2.93 -1.63
C GLU A 46 15.48 -3.06 -1.18
N LEU A 47 15.20 -2.88 0.12
CA LEU A 47 13.82 -2.86 0.63
C LEU A 47 12.99 -1.75 0.00
N SER A 48 13.56 -0.55 -0.13
CA SER A 48 12.87 0.59 -0.73
C SER A 48 12.54 0.32 -2.20
N ALA A 49 13.49 -0.25 -2.94
CA ALA A 49 13.29 -0.62 -4.35
C ALA A 49 12.20 -1.68 -4.51
N ARG A 50 12.25 -2.76 -3.71
CA ARG A 50 11.23 -3.83 -3.76
C ARG A 50 9.86 -3.35 -3.34
N TYR A 51 9.77 -2.51 -2.30
CA TYR A 51 8.51 -1.92 -1.88
C TYR A 51 7.92 -1.02 -2.97
N GLY A 52 8.75 -0.21 -3.64
CA GLY A 52 8.34 0.60 -4.78
C GLY A 52 7.74 -0.25 -5.91
N ALA A 53 8.44 -1.31 -6.31
CA ALA A 53 7.96 -2.23 -7.34
C ALA A 53 6.65 -2.92 -6.95
N MET A 54 6.54 -3.41 -5.70
CA MET A 54 5.32 -4.05 -5.21
C MET A 54 4.12 -3.08 -5.15
N LYS A 55 4.36 -1.82 -4.77
CA LYS A 55 3.34 -0.77 -4.78
C LYS A 55 2.85 -0.48 -6.20
N GLN A 56 3.76 -0.42 -7.18
CA GLN A 56 3.39 -0.26 -8.59
C GLN A 56 2.51 -1.41 -9.08
N ILE A 57 2.89 -2.66 -8.77
CA ILE A 57 2.11 -3.85 -9.10
C ILE A 57 0.71 -3.77 -8.49
N ASN A 58 0.60 -3.43 -7.20
CA ASN A 58 -0.70 -3.32 -6.52
C ASN A 58 -1.59 -2.23 -7.15
N ASN A 59 -1.00 -1.09 -7.54
CA ASN A 59 -1.74 -0.03 -8.24
C ASN A 59 -2.29 -0.52 -9.59
N ILE A 60 -1.52 -1.31 -10.35
CA ILE A 60 -1.98 -1.90 -11.62
C ILE A 60 -3.14 -2.87 -11.37
N PHE A 61 -3.04 -3.75 -10.37
CA PHE A 61 -4.11 -4.69 -10.05
C PHE A 61 -5.39 -4.00 -9.54
N GLN A 62 -5.27 -2.91 -8.78
CA GLN A 62 -6.44 -2.12 -8.35
C GLN A 62 -7.22 -1.52 -9.52
N ILE A 63 -6.53 -1.17 -10.61
CA ILE A 63 -7.18 -0.65 -11.83
C ILE A 63 -8.04 -1.73 -12.51
N ILE A 64 -7.57 -2.99 -12.48
CA ILE A 64 -8.29 -4.14 -13.03
C ILE A 64 -9.54 -4.46 -12.19
N GLU A 65 -9.52 -4.15 -10.88
CA GLU A 65 -10.68 -4.33 -10.02
C GLU A 65 -11.80 -3.31 -10.32
N THR A 66 -12.73 -3.72 -11.17
CA THR A 66 -13.94 -2.94 -11.51
C THR A 66 -14.75 -2.54 -10.27
N LYS A 67 -14.73 -3.36 -9.20
CA LYS A 67 -15.39 -3.04 -7.92
C LYS A 67 -14.78 -1.79 -7.28
N PHE A 68 -13.46 -1.67 -7.28
CA PHE A 68 -12.75 -0.50 -6.76
C PHE A 68 -13.15 0.76 -7.53
N MET A 69 -13.14 0.73 -8.86
CA MET A 69 -13.56 1.87 -9.71
C MET A 69 -15.02 2.32 -9.44
N LEU A 70 -15.91 1.36 -9.17
CA LEU A 70 -17.33 1.62 -8.90
C LEU A 70 -17.62 2.11 -7.47
N GLU A 71 -16.74 1.84 -6.51
CA GLU A 71 -16.93 2.16 -5.08
C GLU A 71 -15.99 3.27 -4.57
N ALA A 72 -14.93 3.59 -5.32
CA ALA A 72 -14.00 4.67 -5.01
C ALA A 72 -14.68 6.04 -4.89
N SER A 73 -14.13 6.89 -4.04
CA SER A 73 -14.43 8.33 -4.00
C SER A 73 -14.01 8.99 -5.31
N ASP A 74 -14.50 10.20 -5.57
CA ASP A 74 -14.17 10.91 -6.81
C ASP A 74 -12.67 11.24 -6.89
N ASP A 75 -12.01 11.54 -5.77
CA ASP A 75 -10.57 11.80 -5.71
C ASP A 75 -9.74 10.54 -5.99
N ALA A 76 -10.08 9.42 -5.35
CA ALA A 76 -9.39 8.15 -5.57
C ALA A 76 -9.61 7.62 -7.00
N LEU A 77 -10.80 7.88 -7.55
CA LEU A 77 -11.12 7.55 -8.94
C LEU A 77 -10.29 8.38 -9.92
N ALA A 78 -10.08 9.68 -9.66
CA ALA A 78 -9.27 10.53 -10.52
C ALA A 78 -7.82 10.01 -10.63
N VAL A 79 -7.21 9.65 -9.50
CA VAL A 79 -5.86 9.07 -9.45
C VAL A 79 -5.82 7.72 -10.18
N ALA A 80 -6.84 6.88 -10.00
CA ALA A 80 -6.90 5.57 -10.66
C ALA A 80 -7.06 5.68 -12.18
N ILE A 81 -7.84 6.65 -12.66
CA ILE A 81 -7.99 6.93 -14.10
C ILE A 81 -6.68 7.47 -14.67
N GLU A 82 -5.99 8.39 -13.97
CA GLU A 82 -4.68 8.88 -14.41
C GLU A 82 -3.65 7.75 -14.55
N ASN A 83 -3.60 6.86 -13.57
CA ASN A 83 -2.73 5.69 -13.64
C ASN A 83 -3.13 4.76 -14.80
N LEU A 84 -4.42 4.53 -15.03
CA LEU A 84 -4.93 3.71 -16.14
C LEU A 84 -4.54 4.29 -17.51
N VAL A 85 -4.70 5.60 -17.69
CA VAL A 85 -4.28 6.30 -18.90
C VAL A 85 -2.76 6.23 -19.06
N GLN A 86 -1.99 6.39 -17.98
CA GLN A 86 -0.53 6.31 -18.03
C GLN A 86 -0.01 4.90 -18.37
N ILE A 87 -0.66 3.85 -17.87
CA ILE A 87 -0.23 2.46 -18.08
C ILE A 87 -0.57 1.97 -19.49
N TYR A 88 -1.77 2.26 -19.97
CA TYR A 88 -2.27 1.71 -21.24
C TYR A 88 -2.17 2.69 -22.40
N GLY A 89 -2.11 4.00 -22.18
CA GLY A 89 -1.95 5.03 -23.22
C GLY A 89 -3.09 5.17 -24.22
N GLU A 90 -4.04 4.25 -24.22
CA GLU A 90 -5.12 4.12 -25.22
C GLU A 90 -6.42 4.84 -24.82
N PHE A 91 -6.53 5.24 -23.55
CA PHE A 91 -7.78 5.75 -22.99
C PHE A 91 -7.78 7.27 -22.87
N ASP A 92 -8.90 7.88 -23.25
CA ASP A 92 -9.19 9.27 -22.91
C ASP A 92 -9.73 9.37 -21.46
N LYS A 93 -9.10 10.23 -20.67
CA LYS A 93 -9.42 10.47 -19.25
C LYS A 93 -10.89 10.89 -19.08
N GLU A 94 -11.39 11.74 -19.96
CA GLU A 94 -12.75 12.27 -19.87
C GLU A 94 -13.79 11.21 -20.22
N GLN A 95 -13.56 10.46 -21.31
CA GLN A 95 -14.40 9.34 -21.71
C GLN A 95 -14.51 8.28 -20.61
N VAL A 96 -13.38 7.85 -20.03
CA VAL A 96 -13.36 6.85 -18.95
C VAL A 96 -14.10 7.38 -17.70
N SER A 97 -13.88 8.64 -17.33
CA SER A 97 -14.58 9.24 -16.19
C SER A 97 -16.09 9.28 -16.37
N GLN A 98 -16.55 9.67 -17.57
CA GLN A 98 -17.98 9.71 -17.89
C GLN A 98 -18.61 8.33 -17.85
N GLU A 99 -17.93 7.32 -18.40
CA GLU A 99 -18.44 5.96 -18.48
C GLU A 99 -18.56 5.32 -17.08
N ILE A 100 -17.55 5.51 -16.22
CA ILE A 100 -17.60 5.04 -14.82
C ILE A 100 -18.72 5.74 -14.05
N LYS A 101 -18.91 7.05 -14.23
CA LYS A 101 -20.02 7.80 -13.62
C LYS A 101 -21.38 7.32 -14.12
N SER A 102 -21.49 6.97 -15.40
CA SER A 102 -22.71 6.36 -15.98
C SER A 102 -23.02 5.03 -15.30
N HIS A 103 -22.03 4.15 -15.17
CA HIS A 103 -22.17 2.85 -14.51
C HIS A 103 -22.52 2.97 -13.02
N LYS A 104 -21.91 3.91 -12.28
CA LYS A 104 -22.27 4.21 -10.89
C LYS A 104 -23.74 4.62 -10.75
N ARG A 105 -24.24 5.47 -11.66
CA ARG A 105 -25.65 5.91 -11.69
C ARG A 105 -26.60 4.75 -12.00
N ALA A 106 -26.29 3.93 -13.00
CA ALA A 106 -27.08 2.75 -13.36
C ALA A 106 -27.19 1.74 -12.20
N ARG A 107 -26.09 1.50 -11.47
CA ARG A 107 -26.08 0.61 -10.28
C ARG A 107 -26.97 1.16 -9.15
N LYS A 108 -26.97 2.46 -8.89
CA LYS A 108 -27.88 3.09 -7.92
C LYS A 108 -29.35 2.98 -8.36
N GLY A 109 -29.62 3.19 -9.66
CA GLY A 109 -30.97 3.06 -10.24
C GLY A 109 -31.58 1.66 -10.01
N LYS A 110 -30.82 0.59 -10.30
CA LYS A 110 -31.28 -0.80 -10.10
C LYS A 110 -31.59 -1.13 -8.64
N ARG A 111 -30.82 -0.60 -7.68
CA ARG A 111 -31.09 -0.79 -6.24
C ARG A 111 -32.39 -0.10 -5.79
N SER A 112 -32.69 1.06 -6.38
CA SER A 112 -33.93 1.80 -6.09
C SER A 112 -35.17 1.15 -6.73
N ASP A 113 -35.01 0.57 -7.92
CA ASP A 113 -36.09 -0.07 -8.65
C ASP A 113 -36.47 -1.43 -8.04
N GLY A 114 -35.50 -2.18 -7.52
CA GLY A 114 -35.78 -3.38 -6.69
C GLY A 114 -36.60 -3.06 -5.44
N ARG A 115 -36.29 -1.94 -4.74
CA ARG A 115 -37.11 -1.47 -3.61
C ARG A 115 -38.50 -1.03 -4.06
N ARG A 116 -38.62 -0.26 -5.15
CA ARG A 116 -39.94 0.18 -5.67
C ARG A 116 -40.81 -1.02 -6.07
N ARG A 117 -40.24 -2.08 -6.64
CA ARG A 117 -40.98 -3.31 -6.96
C ARG A 117 -41.42 -4.07 -5.70
N ALA A 118 -40.58 -4.15 -4.67
CA ALA A 118 -40.97 -4.73 -3.39
C ALA A 118 -42.14 -3.98 -2.72
N PHE A 119 -42.19 -2.65 -2.84
CA PHE A 119 -43.33 -1.85 -2.36
C PHE A 119 -44.57 -1.98 -3.25
N ARG A 120 -44.43 -2.13 -4.57
CA ARG A 120 -45.57 -2.30 -5.49
C ARG A 120 -46.23 -3.69 -5.39
N GLY A 121 -45.49 -4.72 -4.96
CA GLY A 121 -46.04 -6.04 -4.64
C GLY A 121 -46.76 -6.12 -3.29
N LEU A 122 -46.68 -5.06 -2.46
CA LEU A 122 -47.36 -4.96 -1.16
C LEU A 122 -48.55 -4.00 -1.24
N ARG A 123 -49.32 -4.02 -2.33
CA ARG A 123 -50.69 -3.50 -2.26
C ARG A 123 -51.49 -4.50 -1.45
N CYS A 124 -51.76 -4.19 -0.18
CA CYS A 124 -52.78 -4.85 0.59
C CYS A 124 -54.11 -4.77 -0.18
N ASP A 125 -54.67 -5.93 -0.51
CA ASP A 125 -56.05 -6.01 -1.00
C ASP A 125 -56.98 -5.34 0.04
N PRO A 126 -57.80 -4.34 -0.34
CA PRO A 126 -58.69 -3.65 0.60
C PRO A 126 -59.78 -4.55 1.20
N LEU A 127 -59.90 -5.80 0.71
CA LEU A 127 -60.93 -6.75 1.08
C LEU A 127 -60.51 -7.75 2.17
N ASN A 128 -59.26 -7.77 2.62
CA ASN A 128 -58.85 -8.69 3.68
C ASN A 128 -59.14 -8.12 5.08
N LYS A 129 -60.43 -7.94 5.38
CA LYS A 129 -60.92 -7.64 6.73
C LYS A 129 -60.80 -8.91 7.58
N LYS A 130 -59.73 -8.95 8.38
CA LYS A 130 -59.64 -9.59 9.71
C LYS A 130 -60.41 -10.92 9.89
N LEU A 131 -59.76 -12.05 9.63
CA LEU A 131 -60.02 -13.25 10.42
C LEU A 131 -59.16 -13.18 11.69
N LYS A 132 -59.82 -12.89 12.83
CA LYS A 132 -59.20 -12.95 14.15
C LYS A 132 -58.79 -14.41 14.44
N PRO A 133 -57.65 -14.67 15.09
CA PRO A 133 -57.39 -15.99 15.65
C PRO A 133 -58.34 -16.20 16.83
N GLU A 134 -59.22 -17.19 16.69
CA GLU A 134 -60.14 -17.64 17.72
C GLU A 134 -59.34 -18.19 18.91
N ARG A 135 -59.43 -17.49 20.05
CA ARG A 135 -58.84 -17.95 21.31
C ARG A 135 -59.64 -19.15 21.80
N ARG A 136 -59.07 -20.36 21.70
CA ARG A 136 -59.58 -21.52 22.44
C ARG A 136 -59.39 -21.26 23.94
N THR A 137 -60.50 -21.07 24.64
CA THR A 137 -60.58 -21.03 26.10
C THR A 137 -60.28 -22.41 26.67
N ALA A 138 -59.27 -22.48 27.54
CA ALA A 138 -59.10 -23.59 28.46
C ALA A 138 -60.14 -23.50 29.59
N ASN A 139 -60.54 -24.69 30.06
CA ASN A 139 -61.14 -25.03 31.36
C ASN A 139 -62.60 -25.53 31.28
N GLN A 140 -62.81 -26.84 31.47
CA GLN A 140 -63.31 -27.40 32.74
C GLN A 140 -63.55 -28.93 32.60
N PHE A 141 -62.97 -29.69 33.53
CA PHE A 141 -63.34 -31.07 33.86
C PHE A 141 -64.80 -31.13 34.35
N PRO A 142 -65.43 -32.33 34.34
CA PRO A 142 -65.81 -32.89 35.64
C PRO A 142 -65.58 -34.40 35.80
N GLU A 143 -65.34 -34.74 37.07
CA GLU A 143 -65.45 -36.00 37.85
C GLU A 143 -65.32 -37.37 37.19
#